data_AF-A0A355ADH3-F1
#
_entry.id   AF-A0A355ADH3-F1
#
_cell.length_a   1.000
_cell.length_b   1.000
_cell.length_c   1.000
_cell.angle_alpha   90.00
_cell.angle_beta   90.00
_cell.angle_gamma   90.00
#
_symmetry.space_group_name_H-M   'P 1'
#
loop_
_entity.id
_entity.type
_entity.pdbx_description
1 polymer ?
#
loop_
_entity_poly.entity_id
_entity_poly.type
_entity_poly.pdbx_seq_one_letter_code
_entity_poly.pdbx_strand_id
1 'polypeptide(L)'
;MTLKSTFVLDEKLSKEGAFGVVKGEKSRHQFGFLLQSVFRKEVLKNILMTNKLSLYTDYIKDFGNVDVNWELNFGLKINKYIMATVGAHLLYDDDIKFKDDIDNDGTLETLGARVQLKQFLGIGVMYRF
;
A
#
# COMPACT_ATOMS: atom_id res chain seq x y z
N MET A 1 8.89 -17.80 2.98
CA MET A 1 9.14 -17.44 1.56
C MET A 1 7.79 -17.31 0.87
N THR A 2 7.64 -16.34 -0.02
CA THR A 2 6.38 -16.06 -0.73
C THR A 2 6.63 -15.76 -2.20
N LEU A 3 5.62 -15.98 -3.03
CA LEU A 3 5.61 -15.64 -4.45
C LEU A 3 4.57 -14.54 -4.70
N LYS A 4 5.02 -13.36 -5.13
CA LYS A 4 4.17 -12.27 -5.62
C LYS A 4 4.10 -12.39 -7.14
N SER A 5 2.90 -12.47 -7.69
CA SER A 5 2.68 -12.51 -9.15
C SER A 5 1.81 -11.34 -9.56
N THR A 6 2.31 -10.54 -10.50
CA THR A 6 1.62 -9.36 -11.05
C THR A 6 1.21 -9.67 -12.49
N PHE A 7 -0.07 -9.45 -12.82
CA PHE A 7 -0.60 -9.65 -14.16
C PHE A 7 -1.08 -8.33 -14.75
N VAL A 8 -0.57 -7.98 -15.93
CA VAL A 8 -0.94 -6.78 -16.69
C VAL A 8 -1.64 -7.25 -17.96
N LEU A 9 -2.97 -7.37 -17.87
CA LEU A 9 -3.79 -7.92 -18.95
C LEU A 9 -4.01 -6.93 -20.11
N ASP A 10 -3.85 -5.63 -19.84
CA ASP A 10 -3.91 -4.57 -20.83
C ASP A 10 -2.62 -4.48 -21.65
N GLU A 11 -2.75 -4.53 -22.97
CA GLU A 11 -1.62 -4.56 -23.89
C GLU A 11 -0.85 -3.25 -23.97
N LYS A 12 -1.51 -2.10 -23.79
CA LYS A 12 -0.86 -0.79 -23.76
C LYS A 12 0.02 -0.69 -22.52
N LEU A 13 -0.54 -1.03 -21.35
CA LEU A 13 0.20 -1.01 -20.08
C LEU A 13 1.37 -2.01 -20.07
N SER A 14 1.18 -3.20 -20.65
CA SER A 14 2.25 -4.20 -20.80
C SER A 14 3.38 -3.73 -21.73
N LYS A 15 3.07 -3.12 -22.88
CA LYS A 15 4.08 -2.56 -23.81
C LYS A 15 4.89 -1.43 -23.18
N GLU A 16 4.28 -0.66 -22.29
CA GLU A 16 4.95 0.39 -21.53
C GLU A 16 5.82 -0.14 -20.38
N GLY A 17 5.73 -1.43 -20.04
CA GLY A 17 6.42 -2.00 -18.89
C GLY A 17 5.83 -1.55 -17.54
N ALA A 18 4.55 -1.23 -17.52
CA ALA A 18 3.86 -0.77 -16.31
C ALA A 18 3.93 -1.83 -15.20
N PHE A 19 3.97 -1.40 -13.94
CA PHE A 19 4.05 -2.30 -12.77
C PHE A 19 5.31 -3.20 -12.75
N GLY A 20 6.35 -2.81 -13.49
CA GLY A 20 7.66 -3.47 -13.49
C GLY A 20 7.74 -4.77 -14.31
N VAL A 21 6.74 -5.08 -15.14
CA VAL A 21 6.84 -6.16 -16.14
C VAL A 21 7.87 -5.80 -17.21
N VAL A 22 8.50 -6.80 -17.82
CA VAL A 22 9.31 -6.57 -19.02
C VAL A 22 8.39 -6.07 -20.13
N LYS A 23 8.83 -5.08 -20.92
CA LYS A 23 7.99 -4.48 -21.98
C LYS A 23 7.48 -5.56 -22.93
N GLY A 24 6.16 -5.65 -23.06
CA GLY A 24 5.47 -6.65 -23.89
C GLY A 24 5.14 -7.97 -23.17
N GLU A 25 5.65 -8.19 -21.96
CA GLU A 25 5.23 -9.29 -21.10
C GLU A 25 4.02 -8.91 -20.26
N LYS A 26 3.14 -9.90 -20.01
CA LYS A 26 1.90 -9.70 -19.24
C LYS A 26 1.99 -10.20 -17.81
N SER A 27 3.10 -10.78 -17.41
CA SER A 27 3.28 -11.37 -16.09
C SER A 27 4.67 -11.06 -15.54
N ARG A 28 4.73 -10.72 -14.24
CA ARG A 28 5.96 -10.64 -13.47
C ARG A 28 5.85 -11.55 -12.26
N HIS A 29 6.87 -12.37 -12.03
CA HIS A 29 6.96 -13.24 -10.86
C HIS A 29 8.12 -12.78 -9.98
N GLN A 30 7.84 -12.56 -8.70
CA GLN A 30 8.80 -12.09 -7.72
C GLN A 30 8.81 -13.03 -6.54
N PHE A 31 9.98 -13.60 -6.26
CA PHE A 31 10.15 -14.56 -5.18
C PHE A 31 10.91 -13.92 -4.04
N GLY A 32 10.32 -13.89 -2.85
CA GLY A 32 10.82 -13.02 -1.80
C GLY A 32 10.43 -13.41 -0.39
N PHE A 33 10.79 -12.51 0.52
CA PHE A 33 10.41 -12.59 1.92
C PHE A 33 9.35 -11.55 2.22
N LEU A 34 8.33 -11.97 2.97
CA LEU A 34 7.26 -11.12 3.47
C LEU A 34 7.25 -11.26 4.99
N LEU A 35 7.48 -10.14 5.68
CA LEU A 35 7.29 -10.03 7.12
C LEU A 35 6.02 -9.23 7.38
N GLN A 36 5.11 -9.80 8.16
CA GLN A 36 3.89 -9.12 8.59
C GLN A 36 3.82 -9.11 10.11
N SER A 37 3.56 -7.93 10.66
CA SER A 37 3.34 -7.71 12.07
C SER A 37 2.01 -7.00 12.27
N VAL A 38 1.19 -7.51 13.18
CA VAL A 38 -0.08 -6.89 13.56
C VAL A 38 -0.11 -6.76 15.07
N PHE A 39 -0.18 -5.53 15.53
CA PHE A 39 -0.28 -5.20 16.94
C PHE A 39 -1.63 -4.52 17.23
N ARG A 40 -2.39 -5.07 18.18
CA ARG A 40 -3.65 -4.51 18.64
C ARG A 40 -3.57 -4.20 20.12
N LYS A 41 -3.95 -3.00 20.51
CA LYS A 41 -3.96 -2.58 21.91
C LYS A 41 -5.10 -1.61 22.16
N GLU A 42 -5.84 -1.84 23.24
CA GLU A 42 -6.70 -0.81 23.80
C GLU A 42 -5.80 0.23 24.48
N VAL A 43 -5.69 1.41 23.86
CA VAL A 43 -4.79 2.48 24.33
C VAL A 43 -5.48 3.36 25.37
N LEU A 44 -6.80 3.49 25.25
CA LEU A 44 -7.68 4.20 26.17
C LEU A 44 -9.03 3.47 26.17
N LYS A 45 -9.83 3.68 27.22
CA LYS A 45 -11.19 3.14 27.28
C LYS A 45 -11.97 3.53 26.02
N ASN A 46 -12.54 2.55 25.34
CA ASN A 46 -13.29 2.72 24.07
C ASN A 46 -12.45 3.13 22.85
N ILE A 47 -11.10 3.05 22.92
CA ILE A 47 -10.21 3.34 21.80
C ILE A 47 -9.28 2.15 21.55
N LEU A 48 -9.54 1.42 20.46
CA LEU A 48 -8.71 0.32 20.00
C LEU A 48 -7.73 0.83 18.95
N MET A 49 -6.43 0.71 19.22
CA MET A 49 -5.38 0.91 18.23
C MET A 49 -5.05 -0.41 17.54
N THR A 50 -4.97 -0.38 16.21
CA THR A 50 -4.45 -1.45 15.36
C THR A 50 -3.31 -0.90 14.52
N ASN A 51 -2.10 -1.39 14.75
CA ASN A 51 -0.91 -1.12 13.96
C ASN A 51 -0.60 -2.37 13.13
N LYS A 52 -0.45 -2.20 11.81
CA LYS A 52 -0.01 -3.27 10.91
C LYS A 52 1.20 -2.80 10.14
N LEU A 53 2.24 -3.62 10.12
CA LEU A 53 3.43 -3.39 9.32
C LEU A 53 3.62 -4.61 8.42
N SER A 54 3.74 -4.38 7.12
CA SER A 54 4.11 -5.38 6.13
C SER A 54 5.36 -4.90 5.41
N LEU A 55 6.41 -5.72 5.43
CA LEU A 55 7.67 -5.47 4.75
C LEU A 55 7.89 -6.59 3.74
N TYR A 56 8.13 -6.24 2.48
CA TYR A 56 8.40 -7.21 1.42
C TYR A 56 9.75 -6.92 0.76
N THR A 57 10.51 -7.95 0.44
CA THR A 57 11.76 -7.82 -0.30
C THR A 57 11.88 -8.95 -1.33
N ASP A 58 12.26 -8.61 -2.55
CA ASP A 58 12.49 -9.55 -3.64
C ASP A 58 13.90 -10.15 -3.53
N TYR A 59 13.98 -11.47 -3.40
CA TYR A 59 15.24 -12.17 -3.22
C TYR A 59 16.03 -12.33 -4.52
N ILE A 60 15.35 -12.34 -5.68
CA ILE A 60 15.97 -12.71 -6.96
C ILE A 60 16.56 -11.50 -7.68
N LYS A 61 15.94 -10.33 -7.54
CA LYS A 61 16.27 -9.17 -8.37
C LYS A 61 17.08 -8.10 -7.63
N ASP A 62 16.67 -7.73 -6.41
CA ASP A 62 17.22 -6.58 -5.67
C ASP A 62 17.23 -6.81 -4.16
N PHE A 63 18.04 -7.77 -3.69
CA PHE A 63 18.19 -8.07 -2.26
C PHE A 63 18.72 -6.85 -1.51
N GLY A 64 17.85 -6.18 -0.76
CA GLY A 64 18.14 -4.94 -0.03
C GLY A 64 17.07 -3.86 -0.23
N ASN A 65 16.27 -3.96 -1.29
CA ASN A 65 15.12 -3.09 -1.50
C ASN A 65 13.91 -3.63 -0.74
N VAL A 66 13.26 -2.80 0.07
CA VAL A 66 12.17 -3.20 0.96
C VAL A 66 10.93 -2.37 0.68
N ASP A 67 9.89 -3.02 0.15
CA ASP A 67 8.56 -2.43 0.06
C ASP A 67 7.99 -2.33 1.48
N VAL A 68 7.51 -1.14 1.83
CA VAL A 68 6.93 -0.84 3.14
C VAL A 68 5.46 -0.53 2.99
N ASN A 69 4.62 -1.32 3.65
CA ASN A 69 3.21 -1.03 3.82
C ASN A 69 2.88 -0.96 5.32
N TRP A 70 2.55 0.25 5.79
CA TRP A 70 2.29 0.52 7.19
C TRP A 70 0.91 1.14 7.39
N GLU A 71 0.06 0.48 8.16
CA GLU A 71 -1.26 0.97 8.54
C GLU A 71 -1.33 1.24 10.04
N LEU A 72 -1.84 2.40 10.42
CA LEU A 72 -2.16 2.74 11.80
C LEU A 72 -3.62 3.18 11.89
N ASN A 73 -4.44 2.41 12.59
CA ASN A 73 -5.88 2.64 12.71
C ASN A 73 -6.30 2.74 14.17
N PHE A 74 -7.18 3.69 14.46
CA PHE A 74 -7.84 3.87 15.74
C PHE A 74 -9.34 3.70 15.54
N GLY A 75 -9.93 2.71 16.20
CA GLY A 75 -11.37 2.56 16.32
C GLY A 75 -11.86 3.20 17.62
N LEU A 76 -12.70 4.21 17.51
CA LEU A 76 -13.26 4.96 18.64
C LEU A 76 -14.74 4.63 18.81
N LYS A 77 -15.12 4.13 19.98
CA LYS A 77 -16.52 3.96 20.37
C LYS A 77 -16.94 5.16 21.21
N ILE A 78 -17.50 6.17 20.55
CA ILE A 78 -17.93 7.42 21.20
C ILE A 78 -19.08 7.14 22.14
N ASN A 79 -20.13 6.45 21.66
CA ASN A 79 -21.24 6.00 22.49
C ASN A 79 -21.86 4.69 21.93
N LYS A 80 -23.02 4.27 22.44
CA LYS A 80 -23.70 3.04 21.97
C LYS A 80 -24.16 3.12 20.52
N TYR A 81 -24.29 4.32 19.97
CA TYR A 81 -24.83 4.58 18.65
C TYR A 81 -23.82 5.16 17.67
N ILE A 82 -22.74 5.77 18.15
CA ILE A 82 -21.78 6.49 17.32
C ILE A 82 -20.40 5.86 17.50
N MET A 83 -19.80 5.52 16.38
CA MET A 83 -18.43 5.06 16.28
C MET A 83 -17.68 5.94 15.27
N ALA A 84 -16.39 6.11 15.50
CA ALA A 84 -15.50 6.76 14.55
C ALA A 84 -14.28 5.88 14.30
N THR A 85 -13.67 6.01 13.14
CA THR A 85 -12.40 5.37 12.80
C THR A 85 -11.48 6.42 12.22
N VAL A 86 -10.28 6.54 12.78
CA VAL A 86 -9.23 7.40 12.25
C VAL A 86 -8.09 6.50 11.82
N GLY A 87 -7.58 6.69 10.61
CA GLY A 87 -6.50 5.86 10.11
C GLY A 87 -5.51 6.63 9.26
N ALA A 88 -4.27 6.14 9.28
CA ALA A 88 -3.19 6.53 8.40
C ALA A 88 -2.62 5.29 7.72
N HIS A 89 -2.26 5.44 6.45
CA HIS A 89 -1.69 4.39 5.63
C HIS A 89 -0.51 4.96 4.87
N LEU A 90 0.68 4.41 5.12
CA LEU A 90 1.91 4.74 4.43
C LEU A 90 2.29 3.58 3.51
N LEU A 91 2.58 3.91 2.26
CA LEU A 91 3.08 2.99 1.26
C LEU A 91 4.38 3.52 0.66
N TYR A 92 5.39 2.66 0.60
CA TYR A 92 6.62 2.87 -0.12
C TYR A 92 6.92 1.61 -0.94
N ASP A 93 7.10 1.77 -2.24
CA ASP A 93 7.47 0.71 -3.17
C ASP A 93 8.45 1.33 -4.16
N ASP A 94 9.66 0.78 -4.23
CA ASP A 94 10.75 1.36 -5.00
C ASP A 94 10.63 1.06 -6.50
N ASP A 95 9.93 -0.02 -6.84
CA ASP A 95 9.74 -0.49 -8.22
C ASP A 95 8.60 0.26 -8.94
N ILE A 96 7.69 0.89 -8.19
CA ILE A 96 6.59 1.67 -8.76
C ILE A 96 7.12 3.05 -9.16
N LYS A 97 7.45 3.16 -10.45
CA LYS A 97 7.80 4.42 -11.09
C LYS A 97 6.55 5.23 -11.40
N PHE A 98 6.52 6.47 -10.93
CA PHE A 98 5.45 7.40 -11.23
C PHE A 98 5.70 8.08 -12.56
N LYS A 99 4.64 8.34 -13.31
CA LYS A 99 4.70 9.12 -14.54
C LYS A 99 4.00 10.43 -14.27
N ASP A 100 4.72 11.54 -14.34
CA ASP A 100 4.17 12.88 -14.14
C ASP A 100 4.76 13.82 -15.19
N ASP A 101 3.97 14.81 -15.58
CA ASP A 101 4.37 15.83 -16.56
C ASP A 101 4.97 17.01 -15.76
N ILE A 102 6.30 17.03 -15.66
CA ILE A 102 7.02 17.96 -14.78
C ILE A 102 7.14 19.35 -15.41
N ASP A 103 7.16 19.42 -16.74
CA ASP A 103 7.35 20.65 -17.52
C ASP A 103 6.08 21.12 -18.26
N ASN A 104 4.98 20.40 -18.10
CA ASN A 104 3.67 20.67 -18.72
C ASN A 104 3.78 20.72 -20.25
N ASP A 105 4.69 19.92 -20.82
CA ASP A 105 4.94 19.80 -22.26
C ASP A 105 4.09 18.70 -22.93
N GLY A 106 3.30 17.97 -22.13
CA GLY A 106 2.45 16.86 -22.57
C GLY A 106 3.16 15.51 -22.61
N THR A 107 4.44 15.43 -22.23
CA THR A 107 5.22 14.21 -22.13
C THR A 107 5.35 13.76 -20.67
N LEU A 108 5.08 12.47 -20.43
CA LEU A 108 5.11 11.90 -19.09
C LEU A 108 6.52 11.42 -18.76
N GLU A 109 7.22 12.14 -17.88
CA GLU A 109 8.52 11.71 -17.38
C GLU A 109 8.39 10.63 -16.30
N THR A 110 9.33 9.69 -16.30
CA THR A 110 9.35 8.60 -15.31
C THR A 110 10.09 9.06 -14.06
N LEU A 111 9.33 9.42 -13.03
CA LEU A 111 9.80 9.76 -11.70
C LEU A 111 10.16 8.51 -10.88
N GLY A 112 11.14 8.66 -10.00
CA GLY A 112 11.53 7.66 -9.02
C GLY A 112 10.46 7.41 -7.95
N ALA A 113 10.74 6.43 -7.10
CA ALA A 113 9.85 6.04 -6.01
C ALA A 113 9.58 7.18 -5.02
N ARG A 114 8.36 7.24 -4.50
CA ARG A 114 7.91 8.25 -3.53
C ARG A 114 7.10 7.60 -2.42
N VAL A 115 7.26 8.13 -1.21
CA VAL A 115 6.43 7.75 -0.07
C VAL A 115 5.01 8.31 -0.30
N GLN A 116 4.01 7.44 -0.24
CA GLN A 116 2.60 7.82 -0.31
C GLN A 116 2.00 7.74 1.08
N LEU A 117 1.39 8.84 1.53
CA LEU A 117 0.66 8.91 2.78
C LEU A 117 -0.82 9.16 2.50
N LYS A 118 -1.68 8.26 2.98
CA LYS A 118 -3.13 8.41 2.97
C LYS A 118 -3.63 8.53 4.41
N GLN A 119 -4.51 9.48 4.66
CA GLN A 119 -5.20 9.65 5.94
C GLN A 119 -6.70 9.54 5.71
N PHE A 120 -7.44 8.98 6.67
CA PHE A 120 -8.89 8.90 6.57
C PHE A 120 -9.57 9.02 7.93
N LEU A 121 -10.79 9.54 7.89
CA LEU A 121 -11.72 9.61 9.01
C LEU A 121 -13.05 9.00 8.53
N GLY A 122 -13.51 7.95 9.21
CA GLY A 122 -14.83 7.36 9.04
C GLY A 122 -15.69 7.64 10.27
N ILE A 123 -16.94 8.01 10.07
CA ILE A 123 -17.94 8.16 11.14
C ILE A 123 -19.11 7.23 10.81
N GLY A 124 -19.53 6.42 11.78
CA GLY A 124 -20.58 5.43 11.61
C GLY A 124 -21.62 5.54 12.72
N VAL A 125 -22.89 5.39 12.33
CA VAL A 125 -24.03 5.28 13.26
C VAL A 125 -24.49 3.83 13.28
N MET A 126 -24.64 3.27 14.48
CA MET A 126 -25.13 1.93 14.74
C MET A 126 -26.41 2.00 15.57
N TYR A 127 -27.47 1.35 15.11
CA TYR A 127 -28.71 1.18 15.87
C TYR A 127 -28.93 -0.32 16.11
N ARG A 128 -29.03 -0.72 17.38
CA ARG A 128 -29.36 -2.11 17.76
C ARG A 128 -30.80 -2.15 18.25
N PHE A 129 -31.63 -2.95 17.58
CA PHE A 129 -32.97 -3.35 18.00
C PHE A 129 -32.91 -4.50 19.02
#